data_AF-A0A3R7YXZ2-F1
#
_entry.id   AF-A0A3R7YXZ2-F1
#
_cell.length_a   1.000
_cell.length_b   1.000
_cell.length_c   1.000
_cell.angle_alpha   90.00
_cell.angle_beta   90.00
_cell.angle_gamma   90.00
#
_symmetry.space_group_name_H-M   'P 1'
#
loop_
_entity.id
_entity.type
_entity.pdbx_description
1 polymer ?
#
loop_
_entity_poly.entity_id
_entity_poly.type
_entity_poly.pdbx_seq_one_letter_code
_entity_poly.pdbx_strand_id
1 'polypeptide(L)'
;MSPCPFVNALANHNLLPRSGISSDDIKAALATMECDATIQTVFSGSTAMKVGSTVHGKQQLTLAQLSYHNSIEHDASLTRQDANVGSHVQLDMALLGQLLSMSTDGVYITKTQLAKYRALREAHSRTYNPAFTFGPRQQFLAYGEAALLVLALRDSTGHVRVDWLRMVLEQEKLPFDLKWRTRPICIADVLGLAGELRGEAFEWGGCAHSTPGGADQFTNWTESDATNVSPCPFLNAFANHGLLPRTGITVDNIKSALTIFQVDEALQKLFTGSAITSLGSVAAAKEEGAADDAEAPKTLSLSSLGQHNAMEHDASLTRLDAGLGDSVKLDSALLDQLVALSADGQYITKAHIGHFRAIREEHSKANNDAFVFDAKQQFLAYAEAALLLLALRDSTGNIKVDWLKLVFEQEKLPLELGWEVRPITADEVLGLASELRGGDPFDKSVFDQFN
;
A
#
# COMPACT_ATOMS: atom_id res chain seq x y z
N MET A 1 -0.65 -8.11 30.46
CA MET A 1 -1.30 -8.58 29.23
C MET A 1 -0.93 -7.63 28.10
N SER A 2 -0.95 -8.09 26.85
CA SER A 2 -0.72 -7.24 25.67
C SER A 2 -2.06 -6.71 25.13
N PRO A 3 -2.08 -5.70 24.24
CA PRO A 3 -3.30 -5.29 23.55
C PRO A 3 -3.78 -6.33 22.50
N CYS A 4 -2.92 -7.27 22.09
CA CYS A 4 -3.29 -8.29 21.10
C CYS A 4 -3.92 -9.53 21.77
N PRO A 5 -5.19 -9.86 21.46
CA PRO A 5 -5.88 -10.98 22.08
C PRO A 5 -5.29 -12.33 21.65
N PHE A 6 -4.82 -12.42 20.41
CA PHE A 6 -4.20 -13.63 19.88
C PHE A 6 -2.85 -13.90 20.57
N VAL A 7 -2.01 -12.89 20.76
CA VAL A 7 -0.75 -13.03 21.51
C VAL A 7 -1.02 -13.43 22.97
N ASN A 8 -2.05 -12.85 23.60
CA ASN A 8 -2.45 -13.27 24.94
C ASN A 8 -2.94 -14.72 24.95
N ALA A 9 -3.64 -15.17 23.90
CA ALA A 9 -4.03 -16.57 23.74
C ALA A 9 -2.84 -17.51 23.61
N LEU A 10 -1.83 -17.15 22.80
CA LEU A 10 -0.58 -17.93 22.72
C LEU A 10 0.07 -18.07 24.10
N ALA A 11 0.10 -17.00 24.89
CA ALA A 11 0.64 -17.05 26.24
C ALA A 11 -0.22 -17.86 27.22
N ASN A 12 -1.55 -17.80 27.12
CA ASN A 12 -2.47 -18.63 27.91
C ASN A 12 -2.32 -20.13 27.59
N HIS A 13 -1.88 -20.46 26.36
CA HIS A 13 -1.59 -21.82 25.91
C HIS A 13 -0.13 -22.25 26.13
N ASN A 14 0.69 -21.44 26.82
CA ASN A 14 2.13 -21.67 27.03
C ASN A 14 2.97 -21.79 25.74
N LEU A 15 2.47 -21.23 24.63
CA LEU A 15 3.18 -21.17 23.35
C LEU A 15 4.10 -19.95 23.26
N LEU A 16 3.86 -18.94 24.11
CA LEU A 16 4.68 -17.74 24.22
C LEU A 16 4.85 -17.38 25.70
N PRO A 17 6.07 -17.09 26.20
CA PRO A 17 6.23 -16.63 27.57
C PRO A 17 5.55 -15.27 27.76
N ARG A 18 5.23 -14.90 29.01
CA ARG A 18 4.63 -13.58 29.31
C ARG A 18 5.65 -12.46 29.48
N SER A 19 6.90 -12.82 29.75
CA SER A 19 8.03 -11.94 30.04
C SER A 19 9.32 -12.60 29.58
N GLY A 20 10.34 -11.78 29.26
CA GLY A 20 11.60 -12.31 28.73
C GLY A 20 11.46 -12.83 27.30
N ILE A 21 10.44 -12.37 26.57
CA ILE A 21 10.12 -12.79 25.21
C ILE A 21 11.23 -12.30 24.27
N SER A 22 11.89 -13.22 23.59
CA SER A 22 12.86 -12.94 22.54
C SER A 22 12.23 -12.96 21.16
N SER A 23 12.99 -12.50 20.15
CA SER A 23 12.59 -12.62 18.73
C SER A 23 12.34 -14.08 18.35
N ASP A 24 13.16 -15.01 18.85
CA ASP A 24 13.04 -16.44 18.54
C ASP A 24 11.80 -17.07 19.17
N ASP A 25 11.40 -16.64 20.37
CA ASP A 25 10.15 -17.09 21.00
C ASP A 25 8.93 -16.69 20.15
N ILE A 26 8.92 -15.47 19.60
CA ILE A 26 7.85 -15.00 18.71
C ILE A 26 7.82 -15.83 17.43
N LYS A 27 8.98 -16.07 16.80
CA LYS A 27 9.06 -16.90 15.58
C LYS A 27 8.57 -18.32 15.84
N ALA A 28 8.99 -18.93 16.95
CA ALA A 28 8.58 -20.29 17.32
C ALA A 28 7.07 -20.38 17.59
N ALA A 29 6.49 -19.40 18.29
CA ALA A 29 5.06 -19.34 18.54
C ALA A 29 4.25 -19.20 17.23
N LEU A 30 4.69 -18.33 16.31
CA LEU A 30 4.06 -18.13 15.00
C LEU A 30 4.25 -19.31 14.06
N ALA A 31 5.41 -19.98 14.09
CA ALA A 31 5.64 -21.24 13.37
C ALA A 31 4.68 -22.34 13.86
N THR A 32 4.41 -22.41 15.16
CA THR A 32 3.42 -23.34 15.74
C THR A 32 2.00 -23.05 15.25
N MET A 33 1.71 -21.79 14.89
CA MET A 33 0.45 -21.37 14.26
C MET A 33 0.45 -21.50 12.74
N GLU A 34 1.49 -22.12 12.15
CA GLU A 34 1.66 -22.30 10.71
C GLU A 34 1.73 -20.98 9.91
N CYS A 35 2.17 -19.89 10.55
CA CYS A 35 2.50 -18.65 9.85
C CYS A 35 3.84 -18.78 9.11
N ASP A 36 3.93 -18.24 7.89
CA ASP A 36 5.16 -18.27 7.12
C ASP A 36 6.33 -17.48 7.75
N ALA A 37 7.53 -17.67 7.21
CA ALA A 37 8.74 -17.01 7.71
C ALA A 37 8.71 -15.48 7.57
N THR A 38 7.91 -14.94 6.66
CA THR A 38 7.79 -13.48 6.47
C THR A 38 6.93 -12.86 7.57
N ILE A 39 5.78 -13.46 7.89
CA ILE A 39 4.97 -13.09 9.05
C ILE A 39 5.81 -13.20 10.32
N GLN A 40 6.51 -14.32 10.51
CA GLN A 40 7.41 -14.51 11.64
C GLN A 40 8.42 -13.34 11.75
N THR A 41 9.04 -12.94 10.65
CA THR A 41 10.02 -11.84 10.62
C THR A 41 9.39 -10.47 10.89
N VAL A 42 8.20 -10.19 10.36
CA VAL A 42 7.47 -8.94 10.59
C VAL A 42 7.16 -8.78 12.08
N PHE A 43 6.59 -9.81 12.70
CA PHE A 43 6.18 -9.78 14.11
C PHE A 43 7.35 -9.92 15.08
N SER A 44 8.45 -10.57 14.68
CA SER A 44 9.68 -10.68 15.48
C SER A 44 10.68 -9.54 15.21
N GLY A 45 10.29 -8.57 14.38
CA GLY A 45 11.16 -7.55 13.82
C GLY A 45 11.58 -6.46 14.81
N SER A 46 12.47 -5.58 14.36
CA SER A 46 13.08 -4.56 15.22
C SER A 46 12.06 -3.60 15.82
N THR A 47 10.96 -3.27 15.14
CA THR A 47 9.89 -2.41 15.70
C THR A 47 9.22 -3.04 16.93
N ALA A 48 8.91 -4.34 16.88
CA ALA A 48 8.36 -5.08 18.01
C ALA A 48 9.37 -5.26 19.13
N MET A 49 10.63 -5.52 18.80
CA MET A 49 11.67 -5.73 19.81
C MET A 49 12.17 -4.42 20.43
N LYS A 50 12.03 -3.27 19.76
CA LYS A 50 12.46 -1.94 20.24
C LYS A 50 11.72 -1.48 21.48
N VAL A 51 10.50 -1.95 21.71
CA VAL A 51 9.76 -1.67 22.96
C VAL A 51 10.29 -2.45 24.17
N GLY A 52 11.10 -3.48 23.91
CA GLY A 52 11.75 -4.29 24.93
C GLY A 52 12.94 -3.59 25.60
N SER A 53 13.67 -4.36 26.39
CA SER A 53 14.88 -3.93 27.06
C SER A 53 15.97 -4.98 26.95
N THR A 54 17.24 -4.56 27.00
CA THR A 54 18.37 -5.49 27.01
C THR A 54 18.55 -6.06 28.41
N VAL A 55 18.34 -7.37 28.56
CA VAL A 55 18.59 -8.10 29.79
C VAL A 55 19.67 -9.15 29.52
N HIS A 56 20.79 -9.07 30.25
CA HIS A 56 21.97 -9.94 30.05
C HIS A 56 22.48 -9.97 28.59
N GLY A 57 22.52 -8.81 27.93
CA GLY A 57 23.00 -8.69 26.55
C GLY A 57 22.03 -9.20 25.48
N LYS A 58 20.81 -9.60 25.85
CA LYS A 58 19.77 -10.04 24.90
C LYS A 58 18.57 -9.09 24.96
N GLN A 59 18.11 -8.65 23.79
CA GLN A 59 16.88 -7.86 23.67
C GLN A 59 15.68 -8.74 23.99
N GLN A 60 14.90 -8.35 24.99
CA GLN A 60 13.74 -9.10 25.46
C GLN A 60 12.58 -8.15 25.75
N LEU A 61 11.34 -8.63 25.63
CA LEU A 61 10.14 -7.86 25.97
C LEU A 61 9.20 -8.62 26.91
N THR A 62 8.26 -7.89 27.48
CA THR A 62 7.10 -8.42 28.20
C THR A 62 5.84 -8.16 27.38
N LEU A 63 4.79 -8.94 27.60
CA LEU A 63 3.51 -8.70 26.92
C LEU A 63 2.98 -7.27 27.15
N ALA A 64 3.23 -6.71 28.33
CA ALA A 64 2.81 -5.35 28.65
C ALA A 64 3.51 -4.29 27.79
N GLN A 65 4.77 -4.50 27.41
CA GLN A 65 5.50 -3.54 26.57
C GLN A 65 4.95 -3.44 25.14
N LEU A 66 4.15 -4.40 24.68
CA LEU A 66 3.47 -4.31 23.39
C LEU A 66 2.34 -3.25 23.39
N SER A 67 1.98 -2.69 24.55
CA SER A 67 0.97 -1.62 24.64
C SER A 67 1.51 -0.21 24.44
N TYR A 68 2.80 -0.01 24.12
CA TYR A 68 3.26 1.35 23.84
C TYR A 68 2.57 1.90 22.58
N HIS A 69 1.79 2.96 22.78
CA HIS A 69 0.99 3.59 21.75
C HIS A 69 1.84 4.10 20.58
N ASN A 70 1.36 3.91 19.36
CA ASN A 70 2.03 4.22 18.09
C ASN A 70 3.37 3.48 17.85
N SER A 71 3.66 2.45 18.65
CA SER A 71 4.69 1.46 18.31
C SER A 71 4.06 0.36 17.44
N ILE A 72 3.38 -0.60 18.05
CA ILE A 72 2.57 -1.58 17.32
C ILE A 72 1.08 -1.28 17.53
N GLU A 73 0.71 -0.89 18.74
CA GLU A 73 -0.65 -0.49 19.08
C GLU A 73 -1.02 0.85 18.42
N HIS A 74 -2.27 0.95 17.97
CA HIS A 74 -2.80 2.09 17.22
C HIS A 74 -4.30 2.33 17.50
N ASP A 75 -4.75 3.55 17.21
CA ASP A 75 -6.17 3.94 17.29
C ASP A 75 -7.05 3.15 16.32
N ALA A 76 -8.37 3.18 16.55
CA ALA A 76 -9.37 2.43 15.78
C ALA A 76 -9.15 0.91 15.80
N SER A 77 -8.63 0.39 16.92
CA SER A 77 -8.61 -1.04 17.22
C SER A 77 -10.02 -1.63 17.21
N LEU A 78 -10.18 -2.86 16.71
CA LEU A 78 -11.49 -3.50 16.52
C LEU A 78 -12.34 -3.55 17.80
N THR A 79 -11.73 -3.84 18.94
CA THR A 79 -12.47 -4.05 20.21
C THR A 79 -11.85 -3.36 21.41
N ARG A 80 -10.87 -2.48 21.18
CA ARG A 80 -10.17 -1.69 22.23
C ARG A 80 -10.45 -0.21 21.98
N GLN A 81 -10.53 0.56 23.06
CA GLN A 81 -10.68 2.01 22.96
C GLN A 81 -9.36 2.64 22.50
N ASP A 82 -9.43 3.83 21.92
CA ASP A 82 -8.23 4.57 21.58
C ASP A 82 -7.51 5.04 22.85
N ALA A 83 -6.18 5.11 22.82
CA ALA A 83 -5.38 5.40 24.00
C ALA A 83 -5.73 6.76 24.66
N ASN A 84 -6.20 7.72 23.87
CA ASN A 84 -6.58 9.04 24.33
C ASN A 84 -8.00 9.12 24.94
N VAL A 85 -8.87 8.14 24.69
CA VAL A 85 -10.27 8.15 25.17
C VAL A 85 -10.57 7.04 26.18
N GLY A 86 -9.77 5.98 26.22
CA GLY A 86 -10.00 4.86 27.11
C GLY A 86 -8.87 3.84 27.13
N SER A 87 -9.19 2.59 27.49
CA SER A 87 -8.19 1.52 27.52
C SER A 87 -7.92 0.95 26.12
N HIS A 88 -6.70 1.13 25.65
CA HIS A 88 -6.16 0.51 24.42
C HIS A 88 -5.66 -0.93 24.62
N VAL A 89 -5.79 -1.48 25.84
CA VAL A 89 -5.34 -2.82 26.19
C VAL A 89 -6.50 -3.73 26.58
N GLN A 90 -7.41 -3.24 27.41
CA GLN A 90 -8.55 -4.03 27.88
C GLN A 90 -9.61 -4.15 26.80
N LEU A 91 -10.26 -5.31 26.74
CA LEU A 91 -11.41 -5.52 25.88
C LEU A 91 -12.54 -4.55 26.26
N ASP A 92 -13.03 -3.80 25.27
CA ASP A 92 -14.23 -3.01 25.40
C ASP A 92 -15.45 -3.82 24.97
N MET A 93 -16.34 -4.10 25.91
CA MET A 93 -17.52 -4.92 25.66
C MET A 93 -18.55 -4.26 24.74
N ALA A 94 -18.58 -2.92 24.67
CA ALA A 94 -19.47 -2.21 23.76
C ALA A 94 -18.97 -2.32 22.32
N LEU A 95 -17.67 -2.10 22.09
CA LEU A 95 -17.05 -2.28 20.77
C LEU A 95 -17.13 -3.73 20.30
N LEU A 96 -16.89 -4.70 21.19
CA LEU A 96 -17.11 -6.11 20.88
C LEU A 96 -18.57 -6.39 20.52
N GLY A 97 -19.53 -5.84 21.26
CA GLY A 97 -20.96 -5.96 20.94
C GLY A 97 -21.30 -5.41 19.56
N GLN A 98 -20.69 -4.29 19.16
CA GLN A 98 -20.86 -3.71 17.82
C GLN A 98 -20.22 -4.57 16.71
N LEU A 99 -19.04 -5.17 16.96
CA LEU A 99 -18.43 -6.09 16.00
C LEU A 99 -19.31 -7.32 15.80
N LEU A 100 -19.82 -7.90 16.88
CA LEU A 100 -20.63 -9.11 16.83
C LEU A 100 -22.01 -8.87 16.22
N SER A 101 -22.56 -7.65 16.36
CA SER A 101 -23.85 -7.29 15.74
C SER A 101 -23.78 -7.19 14.21
N MET A 102 -22.59 -7.23 13.63
CA MET A 102 -22.42 -7.35 12.17
C MET A 102 -22.89 -8.70 11.64
N SER A 103 -22.88 -9.74 12.48
CA SER A 103 -23.39 -11.06 12.11
C SER A 103 -24.92 -11.02 12.04
N THR A 104 -25.46 -11.12 10.83
CA THR A 104 -26.91 -11.10 10.58
C THR A 104 -27.60 -12.43 10.95
N ASP A 105 -26.85 -13.53 10.95
CA ASP A 105 -27.34 -14.88 11.29
C ASP A 105 -26.92 -15.33 12.70
N GLY A 106 -26.08 -14.55 13.39
CA GLY A 106 -25.51 -14.87 14.70
C GLY A 106 -24.43 -15.95 14.68
N VAL A 107 -24.08 -16.49 13.51
CA VAL A 107 -23.12 -17.59 13.34
C VAL A 107 -21.84 -17.11 12.67
N TYR A 108 -21.97 -16.26 11.65
CA TYR A 108 -20.86 -15.84 10.80
C TYR A 108 -20.73 -14.33 10.69
N ILE A 109 -19.48 -13.86 10.59
CA ILE A 109 -19.13 -12.53 10.10
C ILE A 109 -18.42 -12.71 8.76
N THR A 110 -19.03 -12.18 7.71
CA THR A 110 -18.46 -12.14 6.35
C THR A 110 -17.36 -11.08 6.24
N LYS A 111 -16.54 -11.16 5.17
CA LYS A 111 -15.52 -10.14 4.87
C LYS A 111 -16.13 -8.75 4.75
N THR A 112 -17.25 -8.62 4.02
CA THR A 112 -17.97 -7.35 3.84
C THR A 112 -18.53 -6.78 5.13
N GLN A 113 -19.07 -7.63 5.99
CA GLN A 113 -19.51 -7.22 7.32
C GLN A 113 -18.35 -6.72 8.19
N LEU A 114 -17.19 -7.38 8.14
CA LEU A 114 -15.99 -6.93 8.85
C LEU A 114 -15.42 -5.63 8.27
N ALA A 115 -15.35 -5.50 6.94
CA ALA A 115 -14.89 -4.28 6.25
C ALA A 115 -15.79 -3.08 6.59
N LYS A 116 -17.11 -3.27 6.57
CA LYS A 116 -18.07 -2.27 7.03
C LYS A 116 -17.82 -1.87 8.49
N TYR A 117 -17.61 -2.83 9.38
CA TYR A 117 -17.31 -2.52 10.78
C TYR A 117 -16.00 -1.75 10.95
N ARG A 118 -14.95 -2.11 10.21
CA ARG A 118 -13.68 -1.37 10.19
C ARG A 118 -13.90 0.11 9.84
N ALA A 119 -14.67 0.39 8.80
CA ALA A 119 -15.04 1.75 8.39
C ALA A 119 -15.80 2.49 9.51
N LEU A 120 -16.81 1.86 10.11
CA LEU A 120 -17.57 2.44 11.22
C LEU A 120 -16.70 2.71 12.45
N ARG A 121 -15.79 1.79 12.78
CA ARG A 121 -14.87 1.92 13.92
C ARG A 121 -13.89 3.07 13.71
N GLU A 122 -13.37 3.23 12.50
CA GLU A 122 -12.51 4.34 12.11
C GLU A 122 -13.26 5.67 12.24
N ALA A 123 -14.47 5.77 11.68
CA ALA A 123 -15.29 6.98 11.75
C ALA A 123 -15.64 7.36 13.20
N HIS A 124 -15.95 6.36 14.04
CA HIS A 124 -16.17 6.55 15.47
C HIS A 124 -14.92 7.12 16.16
N SER A 125 -13.75 6.49 15.98
CA SER A 125 -12.49 7.03 16.53
C SER A 125 -12.27 8.47 16.11
N ARG A 126 -12.38 8.77 14.81
CA ARG A 126 -12.19 10.11 14.28
C ARG A 126 -13.11 11.14 14.90
N THR A 127 -14.35 10.75 15.18
CA THR A 127 -15.37 11.65 15.75
C THR A 127 -15.12 11.92 17.24
N TYR A 128 -14.68 10.91 18.00
CA TYR A 128 -14.67 10.98 19.47
C TYR A 128 -13.27 11.04 20.09
N ASN A 129 -12.22 10.79 19.32
CA ASN A 129 -10.84 10.92 19.75
C ASN A 129 -10.19 12.18 19.15
N PRO A 130 -10.03 13.28 19.92
CA PRO A 130 -9.43 14.51 19.41
C PRO A 130 -7.93 14.39 19.07
N ALA A 131 -7.27 13.32 19.49
CA ALA A 131 -5.87 13.01 19.17
C ALA A 131 -5.75 11.85 18.15
N PHE A 132 -6.82 11.57 17.41
CA PHE A 132 -6.91 10.42 16.52
C PHE A 132 -5.78 10.37 15.50
N THR A 133 -5.06 9.25 15.50
CA THR A 133 -3.98 8.97 14.55
C THR A 133 -4.28 7.71 13.75
N PHE A 134 -4.50 7.86 12.44
CA PHE A 134 -4.80 6.72 11.57
C PHE A 134 -4.22 6.87 10.16
N GLY A 135 -2.92 7.15 10.09
CA GLY A 135 -2.20 7.31 8.82
C GLY A 135 -1.94 5.97 8.10
N PRO A 136 -1.17 5.99 7.01
CA PRO A 136 -0.91 4.79 6.20
C PRO A 136 -0.35 3.61 7.02
N ARG A 137 0.54 3.86 7.98
CA ARG A 137 1.07 2.82 8.87
C ARG A 137 -0.02 2.18 9.74
N GLN A 138 -0.89 2.99 10.36
CA GLN A 138 -1.99 2.47 11.17
C GLN A 138 -3.00 1.73 10.30
N GLN A 139 -3.27 2.18 9.08
CA GLN A 139 -4.11 1.45 8.13
C GLN A 139 -3.51 0.08 7.80
N PHE A 140 -2.23 0.02 7.44
CA PHE A 140 -1.53 -1.24 7.16
C PHE A 140 -1.67 -2.23 8.32
N LEU A 141 -1.40 -1.78 9.55
CA LEU A 141 -1.54 -2.63 10.74
C LEU A 141 -2.99 -3.06 10.94
N ALA A 142 -3.94 -2.14 10.88
CA ALA A 142 -5.32 -2.41 11.24
C ALA A 142 -6.05 -3.32 10.22
N TYR A 143 -5.77 -3.17 8.92
CA TYR A 143 -6.32 -4.06 7.89
C TYR A 143 -5.56 -5.39 7.83
N GLY A 144 -4.25 -5.40 8.06
CA GLY A 144 -3.47 -6.64 8.21
C GLY A 144 -3.95 -7.49 9.40
N GLU A 145 -4.26 -6.87 10.54
CA GLU A 145 -4.84 -7.55 11.70
C GLU A 145 -6.24 -8.10 11.42
N ALA A 146 -7.08 -7.33 10.71
CA ALA A 146 -8.41 -7.80 10.30
C ALA A 146 -8.32 -8.98 9.33
N ALA A 147 -7.38 -8.95 8.38
CA ALA A 147 -7.10 -10.05 7.46
C ALA A 147 -6.61 -11.29 8.22
N LEU A 148 -5.66 -11.15 9.16
CA LEU A 148 -5.21 -12.24 10.01
C LEU A 148 -6.34 -12.86 10.83
N LEU A 149 -7.25 -12.04 11.37
CA LEU A 149 -8.44 -12.50 12.08
C LEU A 149 -9.33 -13.36 11.16
N VAL A 150 -9.58 -12.92 9.93
CA VAL A 150 -10.35 -13.70 8.96
C VAL A 150 -9.64 -15.00 8.59
N LEU A 151 -8.36 -14.93 8.22
CA LEU A 151 -7.58 -16.10 7.82
C LEU A 151 -7.49 -17.13 8.94
N ALA A 152 -7.27 -16.69 10.18
CA ALA A 152 -7.19 -17.56 11.34
C ALA A 152 -8.57 -18.15 11.69
N LEU A 153 -9.64 -17.34 11.70
CA LEU A 153 -10.93 -17.72 12.30
C LEU A 153 -12.05 -18.03 11.30
N ARG A 154 -11.75 -18.14 10.00
CA ARG A 154 -12.71 -18.64 9.01
C ARG A 154 -12.90 -20.15 9.06
N ASP A 155 -14.09 -20.69 8.79
CA ASP A 155 -14.25 -22.12 8.54
C ASP A 155 -14.24 -22.45 7.03
N SER A 156 -14.71 -23.64 6.64
CA SER A 156 -14.78 -24.05 5.23
C SER A 156 -15.71 -23.20 4.37
N THR A 157 -16.59 -22.38 4.98
CA THR A 157 -17.42 -21.41 4.25
C THR A 157 -16.63 -20.16 3.83
N GLY A 158 -15.44 -19.96 4.40
CA GLY A 158 -14.64 -18.75 4.20
C GLY A 158 -15.01 -17.58 5.12
N HIS A 159 -16.03 -17.73 5.97
CA HIS A 159 -16.48 -16.69 6.91
C HIS A 159 -15.98 -16.91 8.33
N VAL A 160 -15.78 -15.82 9.08
CA VAL A 160 -15.37 -15.86 10.48
C VAL A 160 -16.50 -16.43 11.32
N ARG A 161 -16.20 -17.47 12.10
CA ARG A 161 -17.17 -18.02 13.06
C ARG A 161 -17.24 -17.16 14.31
N VAL A 162 -18.45 -16.76 14.70
CA VAL A 162 -18.70 -15.90 15.87
C VAL A 162 -18.26 -16.54 17.18
N ASP A 163 -18.47 -17.86 17.35
CA ASP A 163 -18.07 -18.58 18.55
C ASP A 163 -16.53 -18.71 18.68
N TRP A 164 -15.83 -18.91 17.56
CA TRP A 164 -14.37 -18.85 17.52
C TRP A 164 -13.83 -17.45 17.82
N LEU A 165 -14.46 -16.43 17.26
CA LEU A 165 -14.11 -15.03 17.52
C LEU A 165 -14.25 -14.67 19.00
N ARG A 166 -15.34 -15.07 19.66
CA ARG A 166 -15.54 -14.85 21.10
C ARG A 166 -14.48 -15.54 21.94
N MET A 167 -14.10 -16.78 21.63
CA MET A 167 -13.04 -17.47 22.36
C MET A 167 -11.71 -16.70 22.33
N VAL A 168 -11.35 -16.13 21.17
CA VAL A 168 -10.12 -15.36 21.04
C VAL A 168 -10.24 -13.98 21.69
N LEU A 169 -11.34 -13.24 21.47
CA LEU A 169 -11.46 -11.87 21.94
C LEU A 169 -11.85 -11.74 23.41
N GLU A 170 -12.82 -12.55 23.89
CA GLU A 170 -13.33 -12.48 25.26
C GLU A 170 -12.50 -13.30 26.24
N GLN A 171 -12.05 -14.48 25.82
CA GLN A 171 -11.39 -15.43 26.69
C GLN A 171 -9.88 -15.50 26.47
N GLU A 172 -9.36 -14.83 25.42
CA GLU A 172 -7.97 -14.93 24.99
C GLU A 172 -7.55 -16.41 24.91
N LYS A 173 -8.36 -17.22 24.23
CA LYS A 173 -8.21 -18.67 24.14
C LYS A 173 -8.33 -19.14 22.69
N LEU A 174 -7.35 -19.94 22.24
CA LEU A 174 -7.42 -20.58 20.93
C LEU A 174 -8.61 -21.56 20.84
N PRO A 175 -9.42 -21.58 19.76
CA PRO A 175 -10.72 -22.25 19.78
C PRO A 175 -10.73 -23.78 19.61
N PHE A 176 -9.70 -24.49 20.11
CA PHE A 176 -9.55 -25.94 19.92
C PHE A 176 -10.75 -26.77 20.41
N ASP A 177 -11.41 -26.33 21.50
CA ASP A 177 -12.62 -26.99 22.03
C ASP A 177 -13.77 -26.98 21.02
N LEU A 178 -13.81 -25.97 20.15
CA LEU A 178 -14.78 -25.78 19.08
C LEU A 178 -14.29 -26.35 17.74
N LYS A 179 -13.32 -27.27 17.79
CA LYS A 179 -12.72 -27.97 16.64
C LYS A 179 -12.00 -27.04 15.66
N TRP A 180 -11.65 -25.83 16.08
CA TRP A 180 -10.71 -25.00 15.34
C TRP A 180 -9.36 -25.71 15.24
N ARG A 181 -8.66 -25.50 14.13
CA ARG A 181 -7.31 -26.00 13.89
C ARG A 181 -6.47 -24.88 13.30
N THR A 182 -5.17 -24.94 13.57
CA THR A 182 -4.16 -24.17 12.84
C THR A 182 -4.24 -24.50 11.36
N ARG A 183 -3.71 -23.58 10.55
CA ARG A 183 -3.65 -23.70 9.10
C ARG A 183 -2.55 -22.80 8.58
N PRO A 184 -1.97 -23.11 7.41
CA PRO A 184 -1.01 -22.23 6.78
C PRO A 184 -1.59 -20.83 6.56
N ILE A 185 -0.85 -19.82 7.00
CA ILE A 185 -1.12 -18.41 6.71
C ILE A 185 0.17 -17.83 6.14
N CYS A 186 0.13 -17.37 4.89
CA CYS A 186 1.26 -16.68 4.29
C CYS A 186 1.03 -15.17 4.25
N ILE A 187 2.12 -14.38 4.21
CA ILE A 187 2.02 -12.93 4.18
C ILE A 187 1.25 -12.42 2.95
N ALA A 188 1.33 -13.14 1.82
CA ALA A 188 0.62 -12.77 0.60
C ALA A 188 -0.90 -12.86 0.79
N ASP A 189 -1.41 -13.90 1.47
CA ASP A 189 -2.83 -14.01 1.81
C ASP A 189 -3.28 -12.87 2.73
N VAL A 190 -2.44 -12.51 3.70
CA VAL A 190 -2.71 -11.41 4.63
C VAL A 190 -2.82 -10.09 3.88
N LEU A 191 -1.85 -9.78 3.01
CA LEU A 191 -1.81 -8.54 2.24
C LEU A 191 -2.94 -8.47 1.22
N GLY A 192 -3.19 -9.54 0.46
CA GLY A 192 -4.28 -9.59 -0.52
C GLY A 192 -5.64 -9.36 0.15
N LEU A 193 -5.90 -10.07 1.25
CA LEU A 193 -7.15 -9.91 2.00
C LEU A 193 -7.26 -8.56 2.72
N ALA A 194 -6.14 -7.99 3.19
CA ALA A 194 -6.12 -6.64 3.77
C ALA A 194 -6.52 -5.60 2.73
N GLY A 195 -5.99 -5.71 1.50
CA GLY A 195 -6.37 -4.88 0.35
C GLY A 195 -7.84 -5.02 -0.01
N GLU A 196 -8.38 -6.24 -0.05
CA GLU A 196 -9.83 -6.48 -0.26
C GLU A 196 -10.67 -5.82 0.83
N LEU A 197 -10.37 -6.06 2.11
CA LEU A 197 -11.11 -5.49 3.24
C LEU A 197 -11.07 -3.97 3.23
N ARG A 198 -9.94 -3.38 2.83
CA ARG A 198 -9.76 -1.93 2.73
C ARG A 198 -10.52 -1.34 1.56
N GLY A 199 -10.48 -2.00 0.40
CA GLY A 199 -11.29 -1.65 -0.77
C GLY A 199 -12.79 -1.67 -0.45
N GLU A 200 -13.28 -2.73 0.19
CA GLU A 200 -14.68 -2.82 0.62
C GLU A 200 -15.03 -1.79 1.70
N ALA A 201 -14.13 -1.53 2.65
CA ALA A 201 -14.37 -0.52 3.69
C ALA A 201 -14.55 0.90 3.12
N PHE A 202 -13.92 1.19 1.97
CA PHE A 202 -14.09 2.46 1.26
C PHE A 202 -15.54 2.74 0.87
N GLU A 203 -16.29 1.72 0.47
CA GLU A 203 -17.73 1.86 0.15
C GLU A 203 -18.57 2.30 1.35
N TRP A 204 -18.07 2.08 2.57
CA TRP A 204 -18.72 2.43 3.83
C TRP A 204 -18.11 3.69 4.49
N GLY A 205 -17.31 4.45 3.75
CA GLY A 205 -16.64 5.66 4.24
C GLY A 205 -15.37 5.40 5.06
N GLY A 206 -14.87 4.17 5.09
CA GLY A 206 -13.56 3.82 5.65
C GLY A 206 -12.43 4.27 4.72
N CYS A 207 -11.26 4.64 5.25
CA CYS A 207 -10.15 5.16 4.44
C CYS A 207 -10.49 6.35 3.51
N ALA A 208 -11.63 7.03 3.72
CA ALA A 208 -11.82 8.40 3.28
C ALA A 208 -11.01 9.29 4.23
N HIS A 209 -9.69 9.27 4.11
CA HIS A 209 -8.91 10.35 4.68
C HIS A 209 -9.27 11.59 3.90
N SER A 210 -9.77 12.58 4.64
CA SER A 210 -9.38 13.98 4.51
C SER A 210 -8.29 14.14 3.45
N THR A 211 -8.64 14.77 2.32
CA THR A 211 -7.69 15.41 1.41
C THR A 211 -6.57 16.02 2.27
N PRO A 212 -5.35 15.47 2.30
CA PRO A 212 -4.24 16.10 2.99
C PRO A 212 -3.84 17.26 2.10
N GLY A 213 -4.53 18.35 2.39
CA GLY A 213 -4.46 19.66 1.80
C GLY A 213 -5.71 19.99 1.01
N GLY A 214 -6.29 21.15 1.35
CA GLY A 214 -7.54 21.61 0.77
C GLY A 214 -7.42 21.75 -0.75
N ALA A 215 -8.55 21.74 -1.46
CA ALA A 215 -8.60 21.96 -2.90
C ALA A 215 -7.71 23.14 -3.36
N ASP A 216 -7.58 24.16 -2.51
CA ASP A 216 -6.69 25.31 -2.63
C ASP A 216 -5.23 24.96 -3.03
N GLN A 217 -4.66 23.86 -2.53
CA GLN A 217 -3.28 23.46 -2.86
C GLN A 217 -3.10 22.96 -4.30
N PHE A 218 -4.19 22.63 -4.98
CA PHE A 218 -4.22 22.15 -6.35
C PHE A 218 -4.86 23.15 -7.32
N THR A 219 -5.12 24.38 -6.88
CA THR A 219 -5.75 25.41 -7.72
C THR A 219 -4.78 26.04 -8.71
N ASN A 220 -3.49 26.01 -8.41
CA ASN A 220 -2.44 26.58 -9.25
C ASN A 220 -1.96 25.55 -10.27
N TRP A 221 -2.66 25.43 -11.40
CA TRP A 221 -2.17 24.70 -12.56
C TRP A 221 -1.61 25.65 -13.62
N THR A 222 -0.39 25.37 -14.07
CA THR A 222 0.22 26.04 -15.23
C THR A 222 0.63 25.00 -16.26
N GLU A 223 0.27 25.25 -17.52
CA GLU A 223 0.71 24.45 -18.66
C GLU A 223 2.23 24.36 -18.70
N SER A 224 2.76 23.17 -18.99
CA SER A 224 4.19 22.99 -19.18
C SER A 224 4.65 23.67 -20.46
N ASP A 225 5.79 24.37 -20.42
CA ASP A 225 6.48 24.84 -21.63
C ASP A 225 7.22 23.71 -22.38
N ALA A 226 6.97 22.44 -21.99
CA ALA A 226 7.60 21.22 -22.48
C ALA A 226 9.12 21.14 -22.29
N THR A 227 9.73 22.12 -21.59
CA THR A 227 11.13 22.04 -21.20
C THR A 227 11.22 21.32 -19.86
N ASN A 228 12.06 20.29 -19.79
CA ASN A 228 12.29 19.50 -18.58
C ASN A 228 11.02 18.79 -18.03
N VAL A 229 10.54 17.82 -18.83
CA VAL A 229 9.44 16.90 -18.51
C VAL A 229 9.96 15.47 -18.36
N SER A 230 9.22 14.65 -17.61
CA SER A 230 9.49 13.23 -17.41
C SER A 230 8.56 12.36 -18.28
N PRO A 231 8.83 11.05 -18.45
CA PRO A 231 7.86 10.12 -19.05
C PRO A 231 6.63 9.88 -18.15
N CYS A 232 6.66 10.30 -16.88
CA CYS A 232 5.57 10.06 -15.93
C CYS A 232 4.54 11.20 -15.96
N PRO A 233 3.29 10.93 -16.38
CA PRO A 233 2.26 11.97 -16.45
C PRO A 233 1.89 12.54 -15.08
N PHE A 234 1.95 11.74 -14.01
CA PHE A 234 1.62 12.21 -12.66
C PHE A 234 2.70 13.13 -12.09
N LEU A 235 3.99 12.81 -12.24
CA LEU A 235 5.06 13.71 -11.76
C LEU A 235 5.07 15.03 -12.53
N ASN A 236 4.77 14.99 -13.83
CA ASN A 236 4.61 16.21 -14.61
C ASN A 236 3.38 17.00 -14.15
N ALA A 237 2.26 16.32 -13.84
CA ALA A 237 1.10 16.97 -13.26
C ALA A 237 1.40 17.59 -11.89
N PHE A 238 2.16 16.93 -11.02
CA PHE A 238 2.57 17.49 -9.74
C PHE A 238 3.40 18.75 -9.93
N ALA A 239 4.27 18.78 -10.94
CA ALA A 239 5.03 19.98 -11.27
C ALA A 239 4.17 21.10 -11.86
N ASN A 240 3.22 20.77 -12.74
CA ASN A 240 2.25 21.74 -13.27
C ASN A 240 1.38 22.34 -12.17
N HIS A 241 1.11 21.57 -11.11
CA HIS A 241 0.38 21.99 -9.91
C HIS A 241 1.26 22.68 -8.85
N GLY A 242 2.57 22.85 -9.10
CA GLY A 242 3.51 23.47 -8.16
C GLY A 242 3.84 22.62 -6.92
N LEU A 243 3.46 21.35 -6.91
CA LEU A 243 3.70 20.41 -5.79
C LEU A 243 5.11 19.80 -5.83
N LEU A 244 5.73 19.79 -7.01
CA LEU A 244 7.08 19.28 -7.24
C LEU A 244 7.85 20.28 -8.12
N PRO A 245 9.09 20.66 -7.77
CA PRO A 245 9.88 21.49 -8.68
C PRO A 245 10.26 20.67 -9.94
N ARG A 246 10.59 21.34 -11.05
CA ARG A 246 11.05 20.64 -12.28
C ARG A 246 12.53 20.28 -12.24
N THR A 247 13.33 21.04 -11.50
CA THR A 247 14.78 20.88 -11.29
C THR A 247 15.07 20.89 -9.80
N GLY A 248 16.27 20.43 -9.39
CA GLY A 248 16.65 20.47 -7.98
C GLY A 248 15.80 19.54 -7.10
N ILE A 249 15.15 18.53 -7.68
CA ILE A 249 14.25 17.62 -6.99
C ILE A 249 15.09 16.74 -6.06
N THR A 250 14.74 16.74 -4.78
CA THR A 250 15.32 15.84 -3.76
C THR A 250 14.40 14.66 -3.49
N VAL A 251 14.93 13.62 -2.84
CA VAL A 251 14.14 12.51 -2.29
C VAL A 251 13.02 13.01 -1.38
N ASP A 252 13.29 14.05 -0.57
CA ASP A 252 12.29 14.61 0.33
C ASP A 252 11.18 15.36 -0.40
N ASN A 253 11.49 16.01 -1.54
CA ASN A 253 10.45 16.59 -2.40
C ASN A 253 9.51 15.50 -2.95
N ILE A 254 10.07 14.38 -3.41
CA ILE A 254 9.27 13.25 -3.91
C ILE A 254 8.40 12.66 -2.79
N LYS A 255 8.97 12.38 -1.60
CA LYS A 255 8.21 11.87 -0.46
C LYS A 255 7.10 12.82 -0.02
N SER A 256 7.38 14.13 -0.03
CA SER A 256 6.39 15.15 0.32
C SER A 256 5.23 15.15 -0.68
N ALA A 257 5.53 15.13 -1.98
CA ALA A 257 4.51 15.03 -3.01
C ALA A 257 3.69 13.74 -2.87
N LEU A 258 4.34 12.58 -2.74
CA LEU A 258 3.67 11.29 -2.55
C LEU A 258 2.79 11.26 -1.27
N THR A 259 3.22 11.95 -0.20
CA THR A 259 2.43 12.08 1.04
C THR A 259 1.16 12.90 0.81
N ILE A 260 1.19 13.95 -0.01
CA ILE A 260 -0.02 14.70 -0.42
C ILE A 260 -1.00 13.76 -1.12
N PHE A 261 -0.50 12.85 -1.96
CA PHE A 261 -1.30 11.81 -2.62
C PHE A 261 -1.58 10.58 -1.75
N GLN A 262 -1.33 10.67 -0.44
CA GLN A 262 -1.61 9.62 0.54
C GLN A 262 -0.96 8.26 0.22
N VAL A 263 0.18 8.29 -0.48
CA VAL A 263 0.98 7.10 -0.77
C VAL A 263 1.67 6.65 0.51
N ASP A 264 1.61 5.36 0.82
CA ASP A 264 2.19 4.81 2.05
C ASP A 264 3.73 4.80 2.05
N GLU A 265 4.33 4.68 3.23
CA GLU A 265 5.79 4.76 3.39
C GLU A 265 6.54 3.66 2.63
N ALA A 266 5.94 2.46 2.50
CA ALA A 266 6.56 1.36 1.77
C ALA A 266 6.65 1.68 0.27
N LEU A 267 5.58 2.21 -0.32
CA LEU A 267 5.57 2.59 -1.72
C LEU A 267 6.43 3.84 -1.97
N GLN A 268 6.44 4.80 -1.03
CA GLN A 268 7.38 5.93 -1.08
C GLN A 268 8.83 5.46 -1.14
N LYS A 269 9.21 4.44 -0.35
CA LYS A 269 10.57 3.86 -0.39
C LYS A 269 10.89 3.23 -1.73
N LEU A 270 9.94 2.52 -2.35
CA LEU A 270 10.12 1.97 -3.70
C LEU A 270 10.37 3.08 -4.72
N PHE A 271 9.59 4.17 -4.66
CA PHE A 271 9.77 5.33 -5.53
C PHE A 271 11.05 6.10 -5.27
N THR A 272 11.57 6.12 -4.05
CA THR A 272 12.80 6.85 -3.70
C THR A 272 14.01 5.94 -3.51
N GLY A 273 13.98 4.76 -4.13
CA GLY A 273 15.00 3.73 -3.99
C GLY A 273 16.35 4.05 -4.66
N SER A 274 17.18 3.02 -4.78
CA SER A 274 18.55 3.12 -5.31
C SER A 274 18.61 3.67 -6.74
N ALA A 275 17.61 3.39 -7.58
CA ALA A 275 17.52 3.91 -8.95
C ALA A 275 17.39 5.45 -9.00
N ILE A 276 16.51 6.05 -8.19
CA ILE A 276 16.36 7.52 -8.10
C ILE A 276 17.62 8.15 -7.50
N THR A 277 18.21 7.52 -6.49
CA THR A 277 19.46 7.99 -5.88
C THR A 277 20.62 7.97 -6.87
N SER A 278 20.68 6.95 -7.73
CA SER A 278 21.66 6.83 -8.81
C SER A 278 21.48 7.90 -9.88
N LEU A 279 20.24 8.16 -10.31
CA LEU A 279 19.93 9.23 -11.27
C LEU A 279 20.32 10.62 -10.74
N GLY A 280 20.05 10.92 -9.47
CA GLY A 280 20.50 12.17 -8.84
C GLY A 280 22.03 12.30 -8.74
N SER A 281 22.74 11.17 -8.61
CA SER A 281 24.21 11.15 -8.60
C SER A 281 24.80 11.44 -9.98
N VAL A 282 24.21 10.88 -11.04
CA VAL A 282 24.65 11.09 -12.43
C VAL A 282 24.32 12.51 -12.91
N ALA A 283 23.18 13.06 -12.49
CA ALA A 283 22.81 14.45 -12.77
C ALA A 283 23.82 15.44 -12.15
N ALA A 284 24.19 15.24 -10.88
CA ALA A 284 25.20 16.05 -10.20
C ALA A 284 26.58 16.01 -10.89
N ALA A 285 26.97 14.86 -11.45
CA ALA A 285 28.24 14.71 -12.17
C ALA A 285 28.27 15.38 -13.56
N LYS A 286 27.11 15.69 -14.15
CA LYS A 286 27.00 16.36 -15.47
C LYS A 286 26.99 17.90 -15.39
N GLU A 287 26.74 18.48 -14.22
CA GLU A 287 26.96 19.91 -13.97
C GLU A 287 28.47 20.12 -13.72
N GLU A 288 29.20 20.51 -14.77
CA GLU A 288 30.67 20.56 -14.83
C GLU A 288 31.33 21.27 -13.63
N GLY A 289 32.17 20.53 -12.88
CA GLY A 289 33.18 21.09 -11.98
C GLY A 289 32.92 20.96 -10.48
N ALA A 290 31.80 20.37 -10.04
CA ALA A 290 31.59 20.07 -8.63
C ALA A 290 32.50 18.90 -8.20
N ALA A 291 33.35 19.13 -7.21
CA ALA A 291 33.98 18.03 -6.49
C ALA A 291 32.89 17.11 -5.93
N ASP A 292 33.17 15.81 -5.86
CA ASP A 292 32.32 14.79 -5.24
C ASP A 292 32.23 15.06 -3.74
N ASP A 293 31.47 16.09 -3.37
CA ASP A 293 31.29 16.54 -2.00
C ASP A 293 30.19 15.66 -1.41
N ALA A 294 30.60 14.65 -0.65
CA ALA A 294 29.71 13.61 -0.12
C ALA A 294 28.57 14.15 0.78
N GLU A 295 28.61 15.44 1.14
CA GLU A 295 27.60 16.14 1.94
C GLU A 295 26.55 16.94 1.12
N ALA A 296 26.75 17.17 -0.18
CA ALA A 296 25.79 17.91 -0.99
C ALA A 296 24.54 17.05 -1.31
N PRO A 297 23.30 17.58 -1.14
CA PRO A 297 22.09 16.82 -1.44
C PRO A 297 22.04 16.53 -2.94
N LYS A 298 22.00 15.23 -3.28
CA LYS A 298 21.85 14.77 -4.67
C LYS A 298 20.49 15.20 -5.18
N THR A 299 20.47 16.00 -6.24
CA THR A 299 19.25 16.51 -6.85
C THR A 299 19.06 15.98 -8.26
N LEU A 300 17.82 15.90 -8.72
CA LEU A 300 17.43 15.46 -10.06
C LEU A 300 16.54 16.50 -10.76
N SER A 301 16.43 16.38 -12.08
CA SER A 301 15.41 17.07 -12.87
C SER A 301 14.36 16.06 -13.36
N LEU A 302 13.16 16.53 -13.71
CA LEU A 302 12.14 15.65 -14.31
C LEU A 302 12.67 14.95 -15.58
N SER A 303 13.46 15.65 -16.38
CA SER A 303 14.11 15.08 -17.57
C SER A 303 15.10 13.96 -17.24
N SER A 304 15.70 13.95 -16.04
CA SER A 304 16.58 12.84 -15.63
C SER A 304 15.83 11.50 -15.57
N LEU A 305 14.51 11.51 -15.35
CA LEU A 305 13.68 10.30 -15.32
C LEU A 305 13.44 9.70 -16.70
N GLY A 306 13.69 10.45 -17.78
CA GLY A 306 13.62 9.97 -19.16
C GLY A 306 14.88 9.20 -19.61
N GLN A 307 15.84 8.94 -18.72
CA GLN A 307 16.98 8.11 -19.06
C GLN A 307 16.55 6.65 -19.29
N HIS A 308 16.70 6.19 -20.53
CA HIS A 308 16.30 4.85 -20.96
C HIS A 308 16.96 3.74 -20.13
N ASN A 309 16.14 2.77 -19.72
CA ASN A 309 16.46 1.61 -18.85
C ASN A 309 16.90 1.93 -17.41
N ALA A 310 16.91 3.20 -16.99
CA ALA A 310 17.09 3.55 -15.58
C ALA A 310 15.77 3.35 -14.81
N MET A 311 14.75 4.09 -15.22
CA MET A 311 13.35 3.97 -14.76
C MET A 311 12.40 3.93 -15.96
N GLU A 312 12.64 4.76 -16.99
CA GLU A 312 11.99 4.64 -18.29
C GLU A 312 12.28 3.28 -18.93
N HIS A 313 11.27 2.69 -19.56
CA HIS A 313 11.34 1.38 -20.17
C HIS A 313 10.46 1.26 -21.42
N ASP A 314 10.82 0.30 -22.28
CA ASP A 314 10.06 -0.09 -23.45
C ASP A 314 8.66 -0.61 -23.10
N ALA A 315 7.78 -0.67 -24.10
CA ALA A 315 6.38 -1.05 -23.95
C ALA A 315 5.64 -0.16 -22.95
N SER A 316 5.94 1.12 -22.90
CA SER A 316 5.15 2.12 -22.15
C SER A 316 3.69 2.19 -22.66
N LEU A 317 2.75 2.55 -21.77
CA LEU A 317 1.32 2.65 -22.12
C LEU A 317 1.08 3.67 -23.22
N THR A 318 1.64 4.87 -23.08
CA THR A 318 1.33 6.01 -23.95
C THR A 318 2.57 6.72 -24.49
N ARG A 319 3.75 6.13 -24.33
CA ARG A 319 5.04 6.62 -24.86
C ARG A 319 5.57 5.59 -25.86
N LEU A 320 6.31 6.05 -26.85
CA LEU A 320 7.02 5.16 -27.77
C LEU A 320 8.24 4.55 -27.05
N ASP A 321 8.68 3.40 -27.54
CA ASP A 321 9.97 2.85 -27.12
C ASP A 321 11.10 3.77 -27.60
N ALA A 322 12.18 3.90 -26.83
CA ALA A 322 13.30 4.76 -27.20
C ALA A 322 13.94 4.36 -28.54
N GLY A 323 13.89 3.07 -28.90
CA GLY A 323 14.34 2.56 -30.20
C GLY A 323 13.42 2.92 -31.38
N LEU A 324 12.19 3.37 -31.11
CA LEU A 324 11.16 3.68 -32.10
C LEU A 324 10.82 5.16 -32.21
N GLY A 325 11.10 5.96 -31.17
CA GLY A 325 10.78 7.38 -31.15
C GLY A 325 11.03 8.05 -29.80
N ASP A 326 10.21 9.06 -29.50
CA ASP A 326 10.28 9.82 -28.24
C ASP A 326 9.67 9.01 -27.09
N SER A 327 10.52 8.57 -26.15
CA SER A 327 10.09 7.80 -24.97
C SER A 327 9.64 8.65 -23.78
N VAL A 328 9.62 9.98 -23.93
CA VAL A 328 9.26 10.91 -22.85
C VAL A 328 7.88 11.53 -23.10
N LYS A 329 7.63 12.00 -24.33
CA LYS A 329 6.39 12.69 -24.66
C LYS A 329 5.22 11.75 -24.90
N LEU A 330 4.01 12.23 -24.62
CA LEU A 330 2.78 11.51 -24.96
C LEU A 330 2.75 11.23 -26.48
N ASP A 331 2.55 9.97 -26.83
CA ASP A 331 2.06 9.56 -28.13
C ASP A 331 0.53 9.48 -28.08
N SER A 332 -0.14 10.42 -28.76
CA SER A 332 -1.60 10.52 -28.74
C SER A 332 -2.27 9.32 -29.40
N ALA A 333 -1.64 8.69 -30.38
CA ALA A 333 -2.19 7.51 -31.05
C ALA A 333 -2.23 6.30 -30.10
N LEU A 334 -1.23 6.14 -29.22
CA LEU A 334 -1.25 5.11 -28.18
C LEU A 334 -2.34 5.37 -27.13
N LEU A 335 -2.53 6.63 -26.71
CA LEU A 335 -3.63 6.97 -25.80
C LEU A 335 -5.00 6.71 -26.45
N ASP A 336 -5.18 7.08 -27.71
CA ASP A 336 -6.40 6.82 -28.46
C ASP A 336 -6.68 5.31 -28.61
N GLN A 337 -5.64 4.49 -28.83
CA GLN A 337 -5.79 3.03 -28.85
C GLN A 337 -6.26 2.48 -27.50
N LEU A 338 -5.73 2.97 -26.38
CA LEU A 338 -6.20 2.57 -25.06
C LEU A 338 -7.66 2.97 -24.85
N VAL A 339 -8.01 4.23 -25.16
CA VAL A 339 -9.38 4.74 -25.02
C VAL A 339 -10.36 3.97 -25.89
N ALA A 340 -9.95 3.56 -27.10
CA ALA A 340 -10.78 2.78 -28.03
C ALA A 340 -11.16 1.38 -27.49
N LEU A 341 -10.47 0.85 -26.48
CA LEU A 341 -10.89 -0.38 -25.80
C LEU A 341 -12.14 -0.19 -24.93
N SER A 342 -12.47 1.06 -24.56
CA SER A 342 -13.69 1.39 -23.82
C SER A 342 -14.92 1.28 -24.74
N ALA A 343 -15.65 0.17 -24.64
CA ALA A 343 -16.85 -0.05 -25.46
C ALA A 343 -17.97 0.97 -25.19
N ASP A 344 -18.08 1.47 -23.96
CA ASP A 344 -19.06 2.50 -23.57
C ASP A 344 -18.53 3.93 -23.77
N GLY A 345 -17.23 4.09 -24.05
CA GLY A 345 -16.54 5.37 -24.17
C GLY A 345 -16.44 6.16 -22.85
N GLN A 346 -16.84 5.56 -21.73
CA GLN A 346 -16.91 6.20 -20.42
C GLN A 346 -15.84 5.66 -19.48
N TYR A 347 -15.57 4.35 -19.52
CA TYR A 347 -14.75 3.69 -18.53
C TYR A 347 -13.61 2.86 -19.12
N ILE A 348 -12.44 2.97 -18.50
CA ILE A 348 -11.30 2.09 -18.67
C ILE A 348 -11.22 1.17 -17.45
N THR A 349 -11.41 -0.12 -17.70
CA THR A 349 -11.44 -1.16 -16.68
C THR A 349 -10.06 -1.78 -16.50
N LYS A 350 -9.87 -2.53 -15.40
CA LYS A 350 -8.70 -3.40 -15.21
C LYS A 350 -8.46 -4.32 -16.41
N ALA A 351 -9.51 -4.89 -16.98
CA ALA A 351 -9.40 -5.78 -18.14
C ALA A 351 -8.90 -5.04 -19.38
N HIS A 352 -9.33 -3.80 -19.61
CA HIS A 352 -8.82 -2.97 -20.71
C HIS A 352 -7.33 -2.66 -20.54
N ILE A 353 -6.90 -2.28 -19.32
CA ILE A 353 -5.49 -2.01 -19.02
C ILE A 353 -4.62 -3.26 -19.22
N GLY A 354 -5.05 -4.42 -18.70
CA GLY A 354 -4.33 -5.68 -18.88
C GLY A 354 -4.23 -6.07 -20.35
N HIS A 355 -5.32 -5.97 -21.11
CA HIS A 355 -5.32 -6.25 -22.55
C HIS A 355 -4.40 -5.31 -23.32
N PHE A 356 -4.43 -4.01 -23.01
CA PHE A 356 -3.58 -3.04 -23.68
C PHE A 356 -2.09 -3.21 -23.33
N ARG A 357 -1.76 -3.70 -22.12
CA ARG A 357 -0.40 -4.10 -21.77
C ARG A 357 0.13 -5.20 -22.67
N ALA A 358 -0.64 -6.27 -22.86
CA ALA A 358 -0.28 -7.34 -23.79
C ALA A 358 -0.07 -6.82 -25.23
N ILE A 359 -0.97 -5.94 -25.73
CA ILE A 359 -0.82 -5.31 -27.05
C ILE A 359 0.49 -4.55 -27.17
N ARG A 360 0.83 -3.74 -26.16
CA ARG A 360 2.04 -2.90 -26.18
C ARG A 360 3.31 -3.75 -26.10
N GLU A 361 3.33 -4.79 -25.27
CA GLU A 361 4.45 -5.74 -25.19
C GLU A 361 4.67 -6.48 -26.52
N GLU A 362 3.60 -6.99 -27.13
CA GLU A 362 3.69 -7.67 -28.43
C GLU A 362 4.16 -6.70 -29.53
N HIS A 363 3.63 -5.47 -29.55
CA HIS A 363 4.05 -4.45 -30.50
C HIS A 363 5.54 -4.12 -30.35
N SER A 364 6.01 -3.85 -29.12
CA SER A 364 7.42 -3.54 -28.87
C SER A 364 8.32 -4.72 -29.27
N LYS A 365 7.96 -5.94 -28.87
CA LYS A 365 8.71 -7.16 -29.25
C LYS A 365 8.78 -7.39 -30.76
N ALA A 366 7.73 -7.03 -31.50
CA ALA A 366 7.66 -7.25 -32.95
C ALA A 366 8.37 -6.16 -33.76
N ASN A 367 8.51 -4.94 -33.22
CA ASN A 367 8.92 -3.78 -34.00
C ASN A 367 10.21 -3.10 -33.48
N ASN A 368 10.62 -3.33 -32.24
CA ASN A 368 11.82 -2.76 -31.64
C ASN A 368 12.94 -3.82 -31.53
N ASP A 369 13.92 -3.77 -32.42
CA ASP A 369 15.07 -4.69 -32.41
C ASP A 369 15.93 -4.59 -31.13
N ALA A 370 15.82 -3.48 -30.39
CA ALA A 370 16.52 -3.23 -29.13
C ALA A 370 15.63 -3.47 -27.89
N PHE A 371 14.47 -4.12 -28.05
CA PHE A 371 13.48 -4.31 -26.99
C PHE A 371 14.07 -4.95 -25.72
N VAL A 372 13.95 -4.24 -24.59
CA VAL A 372 14.33 -4.73 -23.25
C VAL A 372 13.09 -4.83 -22.36
N PHE A 373 12.78 -6.06 -21.92
CA PHE A 373 11.62 -6.32 -21.06
C PHE A 373 11.87 -7.47 -20.07
N ASP A 374 12.96 -7.35 -19.31
CA ASP A 374 13.33 -8.33 -18.30
C ASP A 374 12.50 -8.15 -17.00
N ALA A 375 12.83 -8.90 -15.95
CA ALA A 375 12.08 -8.90 -14.70
C ALA A 375 11.93 -7.51 -14.07
N LYS A 376 12.92 -6.61 -14.22
CA LYS A 376 12.87 -5.24 -13.73
C LYS A 376 11.88 -4.40 -14.54
N GLN A 377 11.97 -4.41 -15.87
CA GLN A 377 11.05 -3.64 -16.73
C GLN A 377 9.61 -4.16 -16.62
N GLN A 378 9.42 -5.47 -16.53
CA GLN A 378 8.10 -6.04 -16.25
C GLN A 378 7.54 -5.51 -14.93
N PHE A 379 8.33 -5.52 -13.85
CA PHE A 379 7.87 -4.99 -12.58
C PHE A 379 7.43 -3.52 -12.68
N LEU A 380 8.25 -2.67 -13.29
CA LEU A 380 7.89 -1.26 -13.50
C LEU A 380 6.61 -1.12 -14.34
N ALA A 381 6.54 -1.79 -15.49
CA ALA A 381 5.41 -1.67 -16.42
C ALA A 381 4.07 -2.09 -15.78
N TYR A 382 4.06 -3.17 -15.01
CA TYR A 382 2.85 -3.67 -14.34
C TYR A 382 2.52 -2.89 -13.06
N ALA A 383 3.52 -2.44 -12.30
CA ALA A 383 3.31 -1.57 -11.14
C ALA A 383 2.73 -0.22 -11.56
N GLU A 384 3.22 0.38 -12.65
CA GLU A 384 2.69 1.63 -13.21
C GLU A 384 1.25 1.48 -13.70
N ALA A 385 0.93 0.37 -14.36
CA ALA A 385 -0.44 0.05 -14.78
C ALA A 385 -1.39 -0.10 -13.57
N ALA A 386 -0.92 -0.74 -12.50
CA ALA A 386 -1.65 -0.84 -11.24
C ALA A 386 -1.84 0.52 -10.56
N LEU A 387 -0.78 1.34 -10.52
CA LEU A 387 -0.82 2.71 -9.99
C LEU A 387 -1.81 3.59 -10.75
N LEU A 388 -1.86 3.48 -12.09
CA LEU A 388 -2.82 4.22 -12.91
C LEU A 388 -4.27 3.86 -12.52
N LEU A 389 -4.57 2.57 -12.38
CA LEU A 389 -5.88 2.09 -11.93
C LEU A 389 -6.19 2.57 -10.51
N LEU A 390 -5.26 2.42 -9.58
CA LEU A 390 -5.48 2.80 -8.19
C LEU A 390 -5.63 4.32 -8.04
N ALA A 391 -4.86 5.12 -8.77
CA ALA A 391 -4.87 6.57 -8.67
C ALA A 391 -6.13 7.19 -9.31
N LEU A 392 -6.59 6.69 -10.47
CA LEU A 392 -7.68 7.33 -11.23
C LEU A 392 -9.00 6.56 -11.22
N ARG A 393 -9.16 5.50 -10.41
CA ARG A 393 -10.46 4.83 -10.31
C ARG A 393 -11.48 5.64 -9.52
N ASP A 394 -12.72 5.68 -9.99
CA ASP A 394 -13.86 6.22 -9.25
C ASP A 394 -14.46 5.16 -8.29
N SER A 395 -15.67 5.40 -7.78
CA SER A 395 -16.37 4.46 -6.88
C SER A 395 -16.75 3.14 -7.54
N THR A 396 -16.75 3.04 -8.87
CA THR A 396 -16.98 1.78 -9.61
C THR A 396 -15.74 0.90 -9.69
N GLY A 397 -14.58 1.42 -9.27
CA GLY A 397 -13.29 0.74 -9.43
C GLY A 397 -12.67 0.88 -10.83
N ASN A 398 -13.27 1.67 -11.73
CA ASN A 398 -12.79 1.92 -13.08
C ASN A 398 -12.33 3.38 -13.26
N ILE A 399 -11.47 3.61 -14.25
CA ILE A 399 -10.99 4.95 -14.60
C ILE A 399 -11.99 5.60 -15.56
N LYS A 400 -12.43 6.83 -15.29
CA LYS A 400 -13.21 7.59 -16.27
C LYS A 400 -12.32 8.07 -17.42
N VAL A 401 -12.81 7.97 -18.65
CA VAL A 401 -12.04 8.33 -19.85
C VAL A 401 -11.64 9.82 -19.84
N ASP A 402 -12.50 10.71 -19.35
CA ASP A 402 -12.19 12.14 -19.22
C ASP A 402 -11.09 12.41 -18.19
N TRP A 403 -11.08 11.70 -17.07
CA TRP A 403 -10.01 11.76 -16.07
C TRP A 403 -8.68 11.29 -16.65
N LEU A 404 -8.70 10.16 -17.39
CA LEU A 404 -7.51 9.62 -18.06
C LEU A 404 -6.95 10.64 -19.06
N LYS A 405 -7.79 11.17 -19.94
CA LYS A 405 -7.38 12.15 -20.96
C LYS A 405 -6.81 13.42 -20.33
N LEU A 406 -7.46 13.94 -19.28
CA LEU A 406 -7.00 15.16 -18.63
C LEU A 406 -5.59 15.00 -18.02
N VAL A 407 -5.31 13.85 -17.42
CA VAL A 407 -3.97 13.56 -16.86
C VAL A 407 -2.92 13.34 -17.96
N PHE A 408 -3.25 12.65 -19.05
CA PHE A 408 -2.23 12.35 -20.07
C PHE A 408 -2.02 13.48 -21.07
N GLU A 409 -3.09 14.10 -21.55
CA GLU A 409 -3.04 15.15 -22.58
C GLU A 409 -2.60 16.50 -22.00
N GLN A 410 -3.00 16.81 -20.77
CA GLN A 410 -2.75 18.12 -20.15
C GLN A 410 -1.89 18.03 -18.89
N GLU A 411 -1.55 16.82 -18.42
CA GLU A 411 -0.80 16.65 -17.17
C GLU A 411 -1.47 17.49 -16.06
N LYS A 412 -2.79 17.33 -15.94
CA LYS A 412 -3.65 18.05 -15.01
C LYS A 412 -4.46 17.06 -14.19
N LEU A 413 -4.42 17.21 -12.87
CA LEU A 413 -5.23 16.41 -11.95
C LEU A 413 -6.74 16.69 -12.16
N PRO A 414 -7.61 15.67 -12.28
CA PRO A 414 -9.01 15.83 -12.69
C PRO A 414 -9.95 16.30 -11.57
N LEU A 415 -9.49 17.19 -10.69
CA LEU A 415 -10.21 17.66 -9.52
C LEU A 415 -11.53 18.37 -9.89
N GLU A 416 -11.52 19.14 -10.98
CA GLU A 416 -12.70 19.83 -11.51
C GLU A 416 -13.77 18.87 -12.06
N LEU A 417 -13.38 17.62 -12.34
CA LEU A 417 -14.26 16.54 -12.78
C LEU A 417 -14.70 15.64 -11.63
N GLY A 418 -14.45 16.06 -10.38
CA GLY A 418 -14.82 15.33 -9.17
C GLY A 418 -13.90 14.18 -8.80
N TRP A 419 -12.67 14.16 -9.31
CA TRP A 419 -11.64 13.24 -8.82
C TRP A 419 -11.17 13.67 -7.43
N GLU A 420 -10.93 12.70 -6.56
CA GLU A 420 -10.43 12.92 -5.21
C GLU A 420 -9.17 12.10 -4.97
N VAL A 421 -8.24 12.68 -4.20
CA VAL A 421 -7.05 11.97 -3.73
C VAL A 421 -7.48 10.84 -2.81
N ARG A 422 -6.88 9.66 -2.99
CA ARG A 422 -7.13 8.49 -2.16
C ARG A 422 -5.84 7.84 -1.71
N PRO A 423 -5.84 7.15 -0.56
CA PRO A 423 -4.63 6.50 -0.10
C PRO A 423 -4.30 5.27 -0.93
N ILE A 424 -3.03 5.16 -1.34
CA ILE A 424 -2.50 4.08 -2.17
C ILE A 424 -1.36 3.42 -1.40
N THR A 425 -1.37 2.10 -1.32
CA THR A 425 -0.38 1.34 -0.58
C THR A 425 0.47 0.45 -1.49
N ALA A 426 1.69 0.13 -1.04
CA ALA A 426 2.56 -0.79 -1.76
C ALA A 426 1.88 -2.15 -2.01
N ASP A 427 1.16 -2.70 -1.04
CA ASP A 427 0.46 -3.98 -1.17
C ASP A 427 -0.64 -3.94 -2.23
N GLU A 428 -1.45 -2.88 -2.28
CA GLU A 428 -2.44 -2.71 -3.35
C GLU A 428 -1.81 -2.67 -4.74
N VAL A 429 -0.71 -1.92 -4.90
CA VAL A 429 0.01 -1.82 -6.17
C VAL A 429 0.57 -3.18 -6.57
N LEU A 430 1.24 -3.88 -5.65
CA LEU A 430 1.88 -5.17 -5.93
C LEU A 430 0.87 -6.27 -6.21
N GLY A 431 -0.23 -6.32 -5.46
CA GLY A 431 -1.31 -7.27 -5.68
C GLY A 431 -1.95 -7.08 -7.06
N LEU A 432 -2.33 -5.84 -7.38
CA LEU A 432 -2.95 -5.52 -8.67
C LEU A 432 -1.99 -5.71 -9.85
N ALA A 433 -0.70 -5.37 -9.69
CA ALA A 433 0.32 -5.62 -10.70
C ALA A 433 0.50 -7.12 -10.98
N SER A 434 0.49 -7.95 -9.92
CA SER A 434 0.51 -9.41 -10.05
C SER A 434 -0.71 -9.92 -10.83
N GLU A 435 -1.90 -9.44 -10.49
CA GLU A 435 -3.15 -9.81 -11.19
C GLU A 435 -3.13 -9.43 -12.67
N LEU A 436 -2.64 -8.23 -13.01
CA LEU A 436 -2.51 -7.77 -14.39
C LEU A 436 -1.54 -8.64 -15.20
N ARG A 437 -0.51 -9.20 -14.56
CA ARG A 437 0.50 -10.09 -15.17
C ARG A 437 0.06 -11.56 -15.25
N GLY A 438 -1.15 -11.89 -14.79
CA GLY A 438 -1.67 -13.27 -14.80
C GLY A 438 -1.69 -13.98 -13.45
N GLY A 439 -1.38 -13.28 -12.35
CA GLY A 439 -1.59 -13.75 -10.98
C GLY A 439 -0.32 -14.22 -10.25
N ASP A 440 0.79 -14.43 -10.96
CA ASP A 440 2.05 -14.86 -10.34
C ASP A 440 2.76 -13.69 -9.64
N PRO A 441 3.25 -13.86 -8.40
CA PRO A 441 3.94 -12.80 -7.67
C PRO A 441 5.30 -12.44 -8.28
N PHE A 442 5.75 -11.20 -8.06
CA PHE A 442 7.10 -10.79 -8.46
C PHE A 442 8.17 -11.50 -7.63
N ASP A 443 9.25 -11.92 -8.28
CA ASP A 443 10.39 -12.53 -7.59
C ASP A 443 11.02 -11.51 -6.62
N LYS A 444 11.38 -11.99 -5.42
CA LYS A 444 12.02 -11.16 -4.39
C LYS A 444 13.26 -10.43 -4.90
N SER A 445 14.04 -11.08 -5.78
CA SER A 445 15.24 -10.52 -6.39
C SER A 445 14.99 -9.27 -7.23
N VAL A 446 13.76 -9.01 -7.66
CA VAL A 446 13.38 -7.78 -8.36
C VAL A 446 13.35 -6.61 -7.39
N PHE A 447 12.83 -6.80 -6.18
CA PHE A 447 12.77 -5.76 -5.15
C PHE A 447 14.15 -5.38 -4.61
N ASP A 448 15.08 -6.35 -4.57
CA ASP A 448 16.47 -6.10 -4.17
C ASP A 448 17.20 -5.15 -5.14
N GLN A 449 16.68 -4.94 -6.36
CA GLN A 449 17.22 -3.97 -7.31
C GLN A 449 16.74 -2.52 -7.06
N PHE A 450 15.73 -2.34 -6.20
CA PHE A 450 15.17 -1.02 -5.85
C PHE A 450 15.50 -0.59 -4.42
N ASN A 451 15.89 -1.53 -3.54
CA ASN A 451 16.56 -1.23 -2.27
C ASN A 451 18.00 -0.77 -2.50
#